data_AF-A0A9X5X9R7-F1
#
_entry.id   AF-A0A9X5X9R7-F1
#
_cell.length_a   1.000
_cell.length_b   1.000
_cell.length_c   1.000
_cell.angle_alpha   90.00
_cell.angle_beta   90.00
_cell.angle_gamma   90.00
#
_symmetry.space_group_name_H-M   'P 1'
#
loop_
_entity.id
_entity.type
_entity.pdbx_description
1 polymer ?
#
loop_
_entity_poly.entity_id
_entity_poly.type
_entity_poly.pdbx_seq_one_letter_code
_entity_poly.pdbx_strand_id
1 'polypeptide(L)'
;MHPMVKPALRRGWRDLNTVQFGMAPAHAMVLGPVDTATGSFLDLLNGTRGLPLLRDLGRAMGLPDGHVDALVERLARSGLLDDATGGGRAADALREKKEVLDRLRPDLASLSLVARAPGDALKHLAARRSLRVQVRGAGRVGVVLASLLAGAGVGQVEVRDIGSVEPWDVTPGGLPSASIGERREEAARRAVR
;
A
#
# COMPACT_ATOMS: atom_id res chain seq x y z
N MET A 1 7.83 -9.21 -14.05
CA MET A 1 8.05 -8.43 -12.83
C MET A 1 9.05 -7.31 -13.08
N HIS A 2 8.81 -6.17 -12.46
CA HIS A 2 9.70 -5.03 -12.32
C HIS A 2 10.04 -4.89 -10.83
N PRO A 3 11.10 -5.57 -10.36
CA PRO A 3 11.39 -5.68 -8.93
C PRO A 3 11.75 -4.33 -8.32
N MET A 4 11.23 -4.09 -7.12
CA MET A 4 11.59 -2.95 -6.30
C MET A 4 11.77 -3.35 -4.84
N VAL A 5 12.73 -2.75 -4.15
CA VAL A 5 12.76 -2.83 -2.68
C VAL A 5 11.54 -2.10 -2.14
N LYS A 6 10.87 -2.66 -1.12
CA LYS A 6 9.68 -2.07 -0.52
C LYS A 6 10.00 -0.65 0.00
N PRO A 7 9.33 0.40 -0.53
CA PRO A 7 9.66 1.79 -0.21
C PRO A 7 9.28 2.16 1.23
N ALA A 8 8.38 1.39 1.84
CA ALA A 8 8.01 1.55 3.25
C ALA A 8 9.15 1.18 4.22
N LEU A 9 10.14 0.41 3.76
CA LEU A 9 11.29 -0.01 4.56
C LEU A 9 12.47 0.91 4.29
N ARG A 10 12.83 1.72 5.29
CA ARG A 10 14.07 2.50 5.24
C ARG A 10 15.28 1.57 5.18
N ARG A 11 16.24 1.88 4.32
CA ARG A 11 17.47 1.10 4.15
C ARG A 11 18.64 1.84 4.77
N GLY A 12 19.53 1.11 5.43
CA GLY A 12 20.80 1.62 5.94
C GLY A 12 21.87 0.53 6.01
N TRP A 13 23.12 0.93 6.06
CA TRP A 13 24.23 0.01 6.34
C TRP A 13 24.36 -0.16 7.86
N ARG A 14 24.37 -1.41 8.31
CA ARG A 14 24.62 -1.74 9.72
C ARG A 14 26.12 -1.81 10.01
N ASP A 15 26.86 -2.31 9.05
CA ASP A 15 28.32 -2.44 9.00
C ASP A 15 28.77 -2.46 7.54
N LEU A 16 30.03 -2.83 7.28
CA LEU A 16 30.64 -2.82 5.94
C LEU A 16 30.04 -3.84 4.95
N ASN A 17 29.38 -4.89 5.42
CA ASN A 17 28.88 -5.97 4.57
C ASN A 17 27.43 -6.37 4.84
N THR A 18 26.71 -5.58 5.63
CA THR A 18 25.36 -5.90 6.07
C THR A 18 24.41 -4.71 5.89
N VAL A 19 23.34 -4.95 5.14
CA VAL A 19 22.28 -3.98 4.88
C VAL A 19 21.09 -4.26 5.80
N GLN A 20 20.63 -3.24 6.50
CA GLN A 20 19.41 -3.26 7.29
C GLN A 20 18.25 -2.62 6.51
N PHE A 21 17.10 -3.28 6.56
CA PHE A 21 15.82 -2.80 6.06
C PHE A 21 14.85 -2.64 7.23
N GLY A 22 14.22 -1.48 7.36
CA GLY A 22 13.33 -1.15 8.45
C GLY A 22 14.05 -0.80 9.75
N MET A 23 13.36 -0.05 10.61
CA MET A 23 13.83 0.34 11.95
C MET A 23 12.96 -0.22 13.08
N ALA A 24 11.70 -0.57 12.79
CA ALA A 24 10.78 -1.16 13.75
C ALA A 24 11.08 -2.68 13.89
N PRO A 25 11.33 -3.21 15.10
CA PRO A 25 11.74 -4.61 15.29
C PRO A 25 10.83 -5.65 14.61
N ALA A 26 9.52 -5.40 14.57
CA ALA A 26 8.55 -6.29 13.95
C ALA A 26 8.69 -6.44 12.42
N HIS A 27 9.36 -5.48 11.76
CA HIS A 27 9.52 -5.43 10.30
C HIS A 27 10.97 -5.22 9.86
N ALA A 28 11.90 -5.17 10.83
CA ALA A 28 13.30 -4.97 10.54
C ALA A 28 13.93 -6.28 10.05
N MET A 29 14.69 -6.21 8.97
CA MET A 29 15.40 -7.35 8.41
C MET A 29 16.83 -6.98 8.09
N VAL A 30 17.71 -7.97 8.21
CA VAL A 30 19.13 -7.82 7.98
C VAL A 30 19.52 -8.73 6.82
N LEU A 31 20.18 -8.15 5.82
CA LEU A 31 20.69 -8.85 4.64
C LEU A 31 22.22 -8.79 4.67
N GLY A 32 22.84 -9.95 4.85
CA GLY A 32 24.29 -10.12 4.81
C GLY A 32 24.68 -11.55 4.39
N PRO A 33 25.91 -11.77 3.91
CA PRO A 33 26.85 -10.73 3.47
C PRO A 33 26.39 -10.06 2.16
N VAL A 34 26.71 -8.78 2.01
CA VAL A 34 26.44 -7.93 0.83
C VAL A 34 27.72 -7.17 0.52
N ASP A 35 28.35 -7.48 -0.61
CA ASP A 35 29.51 -6.74 -1.10
C ASP A 35 29.11 -5.41 -1.76
N THR A 36 30.10 -4.59 -2.11
CA THR A 36 29.87 -3.28 -2.73
C THR A 36 29.10 -3.37 -4.05
N ALA A 37 29.37 -4.40 -4.87
CA ALA A 37 28.70 -4.62 -6.14
C ALA A 37 27.21 -4.95 -5.94
N THR A 38 26.90 -5.87 -5.03
CA THR A 38 25.52 -6.22 -4.66
C THR A 38 24.81 -5.04 -4.01
N GLY A 39 25.49 -4.30 -3.14
CA GLY A 39 24.97 -3.08 -2.51
C GLY A 39 24.54 -2.04 -3.54
N SER A 40 25.39 -1.80 -4.54
CA SER A 40 25.10 -0.89 -5.66
C SER A 40 23.98 -1.43 -6.55
N PHE A 41 23.92 -2.75 -6.74
CA PHE A 41 22.87 -3.39 -7.52
C PHE A 41 21.48 -3.24 -6.86
N LEU A 42 21.40 -3.22 -5.53
CA LEU A 42 20.13 -2.99 -4.82
C LEU A 42 19.48 -1.64 -5.20
N ASP A 43 20.25 -0.63 -5.61
CA ASP A 43 19.71 0.67 -6.07
C ASP A 43 19.01 0.58 -7.43
N LEU A 44 19.32 -0.46 -8.21
CA LEU A 44 18.67 -0.72 -9.49
C LEU A 44 17.29 -1.36 -9.31
N LEU A 45 17.02 -1.96 -8.14
CA LEU A 45 15.73 -2.53 -7.75
C LEU A 45 14.76 -1.43 -7.29
N ASN A 46 14.37 -0.58 -8.24
CA ASN A 46 13.49 0.57 -8.02
C ASN A 46 12.18 0.49 -8.82
N GLY A 47 11.88 -0.65 -9.44
CA GLY A 47 10.63 -0.89 -10.16
C GLY A 47 10.57 -0.33 -11.58
N THR A 48 11.63 0.35 -12.06
CA THR A 48 11.66 0.88 -13.44
C THR A 48 12.15 -0.13 -14.46
N ARG A 49 12.82 -1.20 -14.03
CA ARG A 49 13.51 -2.19 -14.89
C ARG A 49 12.93 -3.58 -14.69
N GLY A 50 12.74 -4.32 -15.79
CA GLY A 50 12.39 -5.74 -15.75
C GLY A 50 13.60 -6.63 -15.49
N LEU A 51 13.36 -7.90 -15.15
CA LEU A 51 14.42 -8.89 -14.89
C LEU A 51 15.45 -9.06 -16.02
N PRO A 52 15.08 -9.09 -17.32
CA PRO A 52 16.07 -9.25 -18.39
C PRO A 52 17.16 -8.16 -18.34
N LEU A 53 16.74 -6.89 -18.26
CA LEU A 53 17.66 -5.75 -18.18
C LEU A 53 18.49 -5.77 -16.89
N LEU A 54 17.91 -6.21 -15.76
CA LEU A 54 18.63 -6.31 -14.50
C LEU A 54 19.72 -7.38 -14.54
N ARG A 55 19.50 -8.50 -15.24
CA ARG A 55 20.53 -9.53 -15.46
C ARG A 55 21.68 -8.99 -16.30
N ASP A 56 21.38 -8.22 -17.35
CA ASP A 56 22.41 -7.58 -18.18
C ASP A 56 23.25 -6.58 -17.39
N LEU A 57 22.61 -5.73 -16.59
CA LEU A 57 23.28 -4.79 -15.70
C LEU A 57 24.11 -5.51 -14.64
N GLY A 58 23.60 -6.61 -14.07
CA GLY A 58 24.35 -7.41 -13.10
C GLY A 58 25.65 -7.97 -13.69
N ARG A 59 25.59 -8.51 -14.92
CA ARG A 59 26.79 -8.97 -15.65
C ARG A 59 27.76 -7.83 -15.94
N ALA A 60 27.26 -6.67 -16.37
CA ALA A 60 28.11 -5.49 -16.60
C ALA A 60 28.78 -4.96 -15.32
N MET A 61 28.18 -5.20 -14.15
CA MET A 61 28.74 -4.89 -12.84
C MET A 61 29.70 -5.97 -12.29
N GLY A 62 29.93 -7.05 -13.05
CA GLY A 62 30.81 -8.16 -12.65
C GLY A 62 30.19 -9.11 -11.63
N LEU A 63 28.86 -9.12 -11.46
CA LEU A 63 28.20 -10.09 -10.59
C LEU A 63 28.25 -11.49 -11.22
N PRO A 64 28.41 -12.56 -10.39
CA PRO A 64 28.38 -13.93 -10.89
C PRO A 64 27.07 -14.28 -11.60
N ASP A 65 27.13 -15.23 -12.53
CA ASP A 65 25.94 -15.75 -13.20
C ASP A 65 24.95 -16.32 -12.16
N GLY A 66 23.66 -16.02 -12.35
CA GLY A 66 22.59 -16.42 -11.43
C GLY A 66 22.51 -15.60 -10.12
N HIS A 67 23.48 -14.73 -9.81
CA HIS A 67 23.46 -13.92 -8.58
C HIS A 67 22.25 -13.00 -8.49
N VAL A 68 21.88 -12.38 -9.62
CA VAL A 68 20.70 -11.49 -9.69
C VAL A 68 19.42 -12.25 -9.36
N ASP A 69 19.22 -13.43 -9.93
CA ASP A 69 18.01 -14.23 -9.71
C ASP A 69 17.95 -14.74 -8.26
N ALA A 70 19.08 -15.22 -7.73
CA ALA A 70 19.18 -15.66 -6.33
C ALA A 70 18.91 -14.50 -5.34
N LEU A 71 19.41 -13.29 -5.64
CA LEU A 71 19.15 -12.10 -4.83
C LEU A 71 17.67 -11.71 -4.86
N VAL A 72 17.07 -11.64 -6.04
CA VAL A 72 15.65 -11.32 -6.21
C VAL A 72 14.78 -12.34 -5.46
N GLU A 73 15.08 -13.64 -5.60
CA GLU A 73 14.37 -14.70 -4.89
C GLU A 73 14.54 -14.58 -3.36
N ARG A 74 15.76 -14.30 -2.88
CA ARG A 74 16.02 -14.09 -1.45
C ARG A 74 15.23 -12.90 -0.90
N LEU A 75 15.20 -11.78 -1.62
CA LEU A 75 14.44 -10.58 -1.26
C LEU A 75 12.92 -10.82 -1.30
N ALA A 76 12.44 -11.60 -2.26
CA ALA A 76 11.03 -11.97 -2.35
C ALA A 76 10.62 -12.87 -1.20
N ARG A 77 11.41 -13.90 -0.87
CA ARG A 77 11.16 -14.81 0.27
C ARG A 77 11.23 -14.10 1.61
N SER A 78 12.10 -13.10 1.76
CA SER A 78 12.15 -12.26 2.96
C SER A 78 11.02 -11.24 3.02
N GLY A 79 10.25 -11.05 1.95
CA GLY A 79 9.20 -10.04 1.88
C GLY A 79 9.75 -8.61 1.83
N LEU A 80 10.99 -8.42 1.38
CA LEU A 80 11.63 -7.12 1.15
C LEU A 80 11.40 -6.59 -0.26
N LEU A 81 10.94 -7.44 -1.17
CA LEU A 81 10.72 -7.13 -2.56
C LEU A 81 9.23 -6.87 -2.86
N ASP A 82 8.97 -5.92 -3.74
CA ASP A 82 7.70 -5.68 -4.39
C ASP A 82 7.87 -5.72 -5.93
N ASP A 83 6.75 -5.76 -6.65
CA ASP A 83 6.71 -5.75 -8.13
C ASP A 83 5.87 -4.58 -8.61
N ALA A 84 6.51 -3.60 -9.26
CA ALA A 84 5.85 -2.40 -9.76
C ALA A 84 4.78 -2.71 -10.83
N THR A 85 4.85 -3.87 -11.49
CA THR A 85 3.86 -4.33 -12.47
C THR A 85 3.03 -5.51 -11.97
N GLY A 86 3.17 -5.88 -10.69
CA GLY A 86 2.49 -7.01 -10.06
C GLY A 86 1.07 -6.70 -9.60
N GLY A 87 0.34 -7.75 -9.21
CA GLY A 87 -1.01 -7.67 -8.63
C GLY A 87 -2.18 -7.90 -9.61
N GLY A 88 -1.90 -8.13 -10.89
CA GLY A 88 -2.87 -8.56 -11.90
C GLY A 88 -3.80 -7.46 -12.42
N ARG A 89 -4.80 -7.85 -13.24
CA ARG A 89 -5.63 -6.92 -14.02
C ARG A 89 -6.31 -5.81 -13.20
N ALA A 90 -6.80 -6.14 -12.00
CA ALA A 90 -7.44 -5.15 -11.13
C ALA A 90 -6.44 -4.13 -10.57
N ALA A 91 -5.21 -4.56 -10.28
CA ALA A 91 -4.11 -3.70 -9.89
C ALA A 91 -3.65 -2.82 -11.07
N ASP A 92 -3.62 -3.36 -12.29
CA ASP A 92 -3.33 -2.59 -13.50
C ASP A 92 -4.36 -1.47 -13.72
N ALA A 93 -5.64 -1.80 -13.62
CA ALA A 93 -6.73 -0.82 -13.73
C ALA A 93 -6.68 0.25 -12.61
N LEU A 94 -6.15 -0.09 -11.43
CA LEU A 94 -5.92 0.87 -10.36
C LEU A 94 -4.71 1.77 -10.65
N ARG A 95 -3.65 1.24 -11.27
CA ARG A 95 -2.46 2.01 -11.72
C ARG A 95 -2.80 3.14 -12.69
N GLU A 96 -3.80 2.95 -13.53
CA GLU A 96 -4.30 4.02 -14.41
C GLU A 96 -4.97 5.19 -13.64
N LYS A 97 -5.44 4.96 -12.41
CA LYS A 97 -6.11 5.97 -11.57
C LYS A 97 -5.12 6.68 -10.65
N LYS A 98 -4.19 7.44 -11.25
CA LYS A 98 -3.05 8.09 -10.57
C LYS A 98 -3.44 8.85 -9.30
N GLU A 99 -4.41 9.76 -9.38
CA GLU A 99 -4.84 10.57 -8.23
C GLU A 99 -5.31 9.72 -7.04
N VAL A 100 -5.99 8.60 -7.32
CA VAL A 100 -6.46 7.74 -6.23
C VAL A 100 -5.32 6.95 -5.62
N LEU A 101 -4.37 6.48 -6.43
CA LEU A 101 -3.18 5.83 -5.91
C LEU A 101 -2.30 6.78 -5.11
N ASP A 102 -2.19 8.04 -5.53
CA ASP A 102 -1.44 9.05 -4.80
C ASP A 102 -2.08 9.32 -3.43
N ARG A 103 -3.40 9.43 -3.37
CA ARG A 103 -4.16 9.54 -2.11
C ARG A 103 -3.98 8.32 -1.21
N LEU A 104 -3.97 7.11 -1.77
CA LEU A 104 -3.86 5.83 -1.04
C LEU A 104 -2.41 5.36 -0.88
N ARG A 105 -1.41 6.19 -1.20
CA ARG A 105 0.00 5.82 -1.11
C ARG A 105 0.43 5.41 0.31
N PRO A 106 -0.03 6.07 1.40
CA PRO A 106 0.24 5.62 2.76
C PRO A 106 -0.34 4.22 3.03
N ASP A 107 -1.60 3.97 2.66
CA ASP A 107 -2.24 2.66 2.81
C ASP A 107 -1.51 1.57 2.03
N LEU A 108 -1.08 1.87 0.80
CA LEU A 108 -0.30 0.94 -0.02
C LEU A 108 1.04 0.61 0.63
N ALA A 109 1.73 1.62 1.19
CA ALA A 109 2.97 1.42 1.93
C ALA A 109 2.75 0.51 3.16
N SER A 110 1.71 0.75 3.96
CA SER A 110 1.36 -0.11 5.10
C SER A 110 0.99 -1.54 4.65
N LEU A 111 0.20 -1.68 3.58
CA LEU A 111 -0.14 -2.98 3.00
C LEU A 111 1.10 -3.74 2.55
N SER A 112 2.10 -3.06 2.00
CA SER A 112 3.36 -3.71 1.58
C SER A 112 4.11 -4.36 2.74
N LEU A 113 3.94 -3.89 3.97
CA LEU A 113 4.60 -4.49 5.14
C LEU A 113 3.94 -5.80 5.60
N VAL A 114 2.63 -5.94 5.38
CA VAL A 114 1.85 -7.14 5.77
C VAL A 114 1.69 -8.13 4.62
N ALA A 115 1.61 -7.64 3.39
CA ALA A 115 1.53 -8.44 2.17
C ALA A 115 2.94 -8.80 1.70
N ARG A 116 3.37 -10.04 1.95
CA ARG A 116 4.77 -10.44 1.75
C ARG A 116 5.16 -10.63 0.29
N ALA A 117 4.28 -11.18 -0.55
CA ALA A 117 4.67 -11.50 -1.93
C ALA A 117 4.69 -10.25 -2.83
N PRO A 118 5.57 -10.21 -3.85
CA PRO A 118 5.63 -9.10 -4.79
C PRO A 118 4.28 -8.85 -5.49
N GLY A 119 3.80 -7.61 -5.47
CA GLY A 119 2.54 -7.19 -6.08
C GLY A 119 1.29 -7.43 -5.22
N ASP A 120 1.37 -8.14 -4.09
CA ASP A 120 0.19 -8.45 -3.27
C ASP A 120 -0.40 -7.21 -2.59
N ALA A 121 0.43 -6.21 -2.25
CA ALA A 121 -0.06 -4.98 -1.62
C ALA A 121 -1.07 -4.25 -2.52
N LEU A 122 -0.69 -4.08 -3.79
CA LEU A 122 -1.55 -3.43 -4.78
C LEU A 122 -2.73 -4.31 -5.17
N LYS A 123 -2.55 -5.64 -5.22
CA LYS A 123 -3.65 -6.61 -5.39
C LYS A 123 -4.70 -6.49 -4.29
N HIS A 124 -4.28 -6.42 -3.02
CA HIS A 124 -5.18 -6.25 -1.88
C HIS A 124 -5.86 -4.88 -1.90
N LEU A 125 -5.13 -3.82 -2.29
CA LEU A 125 -5.73 -2.50 -2.43
C LEU A 125 -6.80 -2.51 -3.53
N ALA A 126 -6.52 -3.11 -4.68
CA ALA A 126 -7.47 -3.27 -5.77
C ALA A 126 -8.69 -4.12 -5.36
N ALA A 127 -8.48 -5.19 -4.60
CA ALA A 127 -9.57 -6.00 -4.03
C ALA A 127 -10.41 -5.18 -3.04
N ARG A 128 -9.80 -4.38 -2.17
CA ARG A 128 -10.53 -3.46 -1.27
C ARG A 128 -11.42 -2.50 -2.06
N ARG A 129 -10.95 -2.01 -3.21
CA ARG A 129 -11.72 -1.15 -4.10
C ARG A 129 -12.88 -1.84 -4.81
N SER A 130 -12.92 -3.16 -4.88
CA SER A 130 -14.08 -3.88 -5.43
C SER A 130 -15.13 -4.21 -4.38
N LEU A 131 -14.82 -4.01 -3.09
CA LEU A 131 -15.75 -4.26 -1.99
C LEU A 131 -16.82 -3.17 -1.89
N ARG A 132 -17.97 -3.61 -1.38
CA ARG A 132 -19.11 -2.77 -1.03
C ARG A 132 -19.43 -2.98 0.44
N VAL A 133 -19.58 -1.89 1.18
CA VAL A 133 -19.90 -1.91 2.61
C VAL A 133 -21.13 -1.06 2.86
N GLN A 134 -22.10 -1.63 3.58
CA GLN A 134 -23.26 -0.89 4.07
C GLN A 134 -23.13 -0.73 5.58
N VAL A 135 -23.14 0.52 6.05
CA VAL A 135 -23.19 0.88 7.46
C VAL A 135 -24.64 1.19 7.82
N ARG A 136 -25.19 0.50 8.82
CA ARG A 136 -26.54 0.72 9.33
C ARG A 136 -26.47 1.58 10.59
N GLY A 137 -27.04 2.77 10.53
CA GLY A 137 -26.91 3.82 11.52
C GLY A 137 -25.96 4.93 11.08
N ALA A 138 -26.44 6.16 11.12
CA ALA A 138 -25.76 7.39 10.75
C ALA A 138 -25.56 8.32 11.97
N GLY A 139 -25.47 7.72 13.16
CA GLY A 139 -25.01 8.42 14.36
C GLY A 139 -23.49 8.64 14.36
N ARG A 140 -22.96 9.08 15.50
CA ARG A 140 -21.55 9.48 15.66
C ARG A 140 -20.53 8.45 15.16
N VAL A 141 -20.74 7.16 15.46
CA VAL A 141 -19.81 6.10 15.04
C VAL A 141 -19.98 5.73 13.57
N GLY A 142 -21.23 5.64 13.11
CA GLY A 142 -21.56 5.11 11.79
C GLY A 142 -20.99 5.96 10.66
N VAL A 143 -21.16 7.29 10.76
CA VAL A 143 -20.65 8.20 9.72
C VAL A 143 -19.13 8.27 9.74
N VAL A 144 -18.50 8.34 10.92
CA VAL A 144 -17.03 8.34 11.04
C VAL A 144 -16.44 7.07 10.43
N LEU A 145 -17.03 5.91 10.73
CA LEU A 145 -16.59 4.64 10.16
C LEU A 145 -16.77 4.61 8.64
N ALA A 146 -17.93 5.06 8.14
CA ALA A 146 -18.22 5.09 6.71
C ALA A 146 -17.25 6.01 5.95
N SER A 147 -16.99 7.21 6.48
CA SER A 147 -16.03 8.16 5.93
C SER A 147 -14.61 7.61 5.96
N LEU A 148 -14.20 6.93 7.05
CA LEU A 148 -12.90 6.26 7.13
C LEU A 148 -12.76 5.14 6.09
N LEU A 149 -13.78 4.30 5.90
CA LEU A 149 -13.76 3.22 4.91
C LEU A 149 -13.65 3.76 3.48
N ALA A 150 -14.39 4.82 3.15
CA ALA A 150 -14.28 5.49 1.86
C ALA A 150 -12.88 6.14 1.68
N GLY A 151 -12.38 6.79 2.74
CA GLY A 151 -11.03 7.32 2.83
C GLY A 151 -9.96 6.26 2.57
N ALA A 152 -10.08 5.09 3.19
CA ALA A 152 -9.17 3.94 3.05
C ALA A 152 -9.31 3.18 1.71
N GLY A 153 -10.20 3.65 0.81
CA GLY A 153 -10.30 3.17 -0.56
C GLY A 153 -11.29 2.03 -0.78
N VAL A 154 -12.23 1.76 0.14
CA VAL A 154 -13.35 0.86 -0.15
C VAL A 154 -14.15 1.38 -1.34
N GLY A 155 -14.52 0.49 -2.26
CA GLY A 155 -15.11 0.85 -3.55
C GLY A 155 -16.44 1.59 -3.46
N GLN A 156 -17.32 1.06 -2.62
CA GLN A 156 -18.64 1.63 -2.37
C GLN A 156 -18.95 1.55 -0.88
N VAL A 157 -19.25 2.68 -0.28
CA VAL A 157 -19.70 2.76 1.10
C VAL A 157 -21.07 3.43 1.11
N GLU A 158 -22.06 2.73 1.65
CA GLU A 158 -23.42 3.23 1.81
C GLU A 158 -23.75 3.35 3.28
N VAL A 159 -24.42 4.43 3.67
CA VAL A 159 -24.98 4.58 5.02
C VAL A 159 -26.49 4.52 4.92
N ARG A 160 -27.12 3.67 5.75
CA ARG A 160 -28.57 3.54 5.85
C ARG A 160 -29.00 3.93 7.25
N ASP A 161 -29.84 4.96 7.33
CA ASP A 161 -30.49 5.37 8.57
C ASP A 161 -31.79 6.10 8.24
N ILE A 162 -32.66 6.21 9.25
CA ILE A 162 -33.92 6.94 9.18
C ILE A 162 -33.84 8.19 10.07
N GLY A 163 -34.83 9.07 9.93
CA GLY A 163 -34.93 10.28 10.74
C GLY A 163 -33.97 11.40 10.32
N SER A 164 -33.87 12.39 11.20
CA SER A 164 -33.08 13.61 10.98
C SER A 164 -31.87 13.67 11.90
N VAL A 165 -30.86 14.45 11.48
CA VAL A 165 -29.66 14.70 12.27
C VAL A 165 -30.05 15.52 13.50
N GLU A 166 -29.71 15.01 14.68
CA GLU A 166 -29.95 15.67 15.95
C GLU A 166 -28.65 16.30 16.49
N PRO A 167 -28.72 17.26 17.43
CA PRO A 167 -27.53 17.91 17.99
C PRO A 167 -26.49 16.94 18.56
N TRP A 168 -26.91 15.78 19.09
CA TRP A 168 -26.02 14.75 19.64
C TRP A 168 -25.39 13.81 18.60
N ASP A 169 -25.79 13.90 17.33
CA ASP A 169 -25.18 13.13 16.24
C ASP A 169 -23.92 13.79 15.68
N VAL A 170 -23.72 15.07 15.97
CA VAL A 170 -22.56 15.86 15.52
C VAL A 170 -21.28 15.29 16.12
N THR A 171 -20.26 15.09 15.28
CA THR A 171 -18.94 14.60 15.72
C THR A 171 -17.85 14.98 14.73
N PRO A 172 -16.61 15.24 15.20
CA PRO A 172 -15.45 15.37 14.32
C PRO A 172 -15.30 14.13 13.42
N GLY A 173 -15.05 14.36 12.13
CA GLY A 173 -14.94 13.31 11.12
C GLY A 173 -16.26 12.61 10.75
N GLY A 174 -17.38 13.03 11.35
CA GLY A 174 -18.72 12.56 11.02
C GLY A 174 -19.60 13.72 10.53
N LEU A 175 -20.81 13.85 11.06
CA LEU A 175 -21.74 14.90 10.65
C LEU A 175 -21.36 16.26 11.27
N PRO A 176 -21.32 17.35 10.49
CA PRO A 176 -21.13 18.69 11.03
C PRO A 176 -22.41 19.25 11.65
N SER A 177 -22.29 20.25 12.52
CA SER A 177 -23.44 20.95 13.11
C SER A 177 -24.37 21.59 12.09
N ALA A 178 -23.84 21.98 10.92
CA ALA A 178 -24.62 22.51 9.82
C ALA A 178 -25.64 21.52 9.23
N SER A 179 -25.49 20.21 9.51
CA SER A 179 -26.41 19.18 9.03
C SER A 179 -27.60 18.91 9.96
N ILE A 180 -27.68 19.56 11.14
CA ILE A 180 -28.80 19.37 12.07
C ILE A 180 -30.14 19.66 11.37
N GLY A 181 -31.10 18.77 11.54
CA GLY A 181 -32.42 18.83 10.90
C GLY A 181 -32.50 18.19 9.50
N GLU A 182 -31.37 17.97 8.83
CA GLU A 182 -31.34 17.24 7.55
C GLU A 182 -31.65 15.76 7.74
N ARG A 183 -32.04 15.06 6.65
CA ARG A 183 -32.18 13.61 6.69
C ARG A 183 -30.81 12.96 6.90
N ARG A 184 -30.71 12.05 7.88
CA ARG A 184 -29.43 11.41 8.22
C ARG A 184 -28.77 10.70 7.05
N GLU A 185 -29.54 10.00 6.23
CA GLU A 185 -29.03 9.29 5.04
C GLU A 185 -28.39 10.26 4.03
N GLU A 186 -28.99 11.44 3.83
CA GLU A 186 -28.48 12.45 2.89
C GLU A 186 -27.23 13.14 3.44
N ALA A 187 -27.25 13.52 4.71
CA ALA A 187 -26.11 14.11 5.40
C ALA A 187 -24.91 13.14 5.41
N ALA A 188 -25.15 11.87 5.75
CA ALA A 188 -24.11 10.84 5.74
C ALA A 188 -23.58 10.57 4.33
N ARG A 189 -24.43 10.55 3.30
CA ARG A 189 -23.99 10.38 1.91
C ARG A 189 -23.03 11.49 1.46
N ARG A 190 -23.22 12.72 1.93
CA ARG A 190 -22.27 13.82 1.64
C ARG A 190 -20.94 13.64 2.36
N ALA A 191 -20.95 13.18 3.62
CA ALA A 191 -19.75 12.98 4.42
C ALA A 191 -18.86 11.80 3.94
N VAL A 192 -19.43 10.85 3.18
CA VAL A 192 -18.75 9.64 2.72
C VAL A 192 -18.13 9.79 1.31
N ARG A 193 -18.38 10.91 0.62
CA ARG A 193 -17.86 11.17 -0.73
C ARG A 193 -16.42 11.68 -0.74
#